data_AF-W9SF40-F1
#
_entry.id   AF-W9SF40-F1
#
_cell.length_a   1.000
_cell.length_b   1.000
_cell.length_c   1.000
_cell.angle_alpha   90.00
_cell.angle_beta   90.00
_cell.angle_gamma   90.00
#
_symmetry.space_group_name_H-M   'P 1'
#
loop_
_entity.id
_entity.type
_entity.pdbx_description
1 polymer ?
#
loop_
_entity_poly.entity_id
_entity_poly.type
_entity_poly.pdbx_seq_one_letter_code
_entity_poly.pdbx_strand_id
1 'polypeptide(L)'
;MLGPNQPPTSVIMKPEFQRKIYYDMSPIEDSTLASMLPIRAFQGAKFMEGPGADSVPRVYIKTLYNRVIKQEQQDAMINRWPPSQVFFLESDHSPFFSNPDVLFSFLLKAATF
;
A
#
# COMPACT_ATOMS: atom_id res chain seq x y z
N MET A 1 1.91 22.51 10.21
CA MET A 1 0.57 22.67 9.62
C MET A 1 0.54 23.98 8.85
N LEU A 2 0.16 23.95 7.58
CA LEU A 2 -0.27 25.18 6.89
C LEU A 2 -1.69 25.48 7.38
N GLY A 3 -2.03 26.77 7.54
CA GLY A 3 -3.10 27.28 8.42
C GLY A 3 -4.52 26.70 8.28
N PRO A 4 -5.48 27.14 9.13
CA PRO A 4 -6.79 26.50 9.35
C PRO A 4 -7.70 26.35 8.11
N ASN A 5 -7.38 27.04 7.01
CA ASN A 5 -8.14 26.96 5.75
C ASN A 5 -7.48 26.06 4.69
N GLN A 6 -6.42 25.33 5.02
CA GLN A 6 -5.78 24.40 4.10
C GLN A 6 -6.12 22.95 4.42
N PRO A 7 -6.18 22.07 3.40
CA PRO A 7 -6.33 20.64 3.61
C PRO A 7 -5.24 20.11 4.55
N PRO A 8 -5.57 19.21 5.50
CA PRO A 8 -4.58 18.60 6.37
C PRO A 8 -3.46 17.99 5.52
N THR A 9 -2.22 18.34 5.84
CA THR A 9 -1.01 17.86 5.13
C THR A 9 -0.51 16.52 5.67
N SER A 10 -0.97 16.15 6.87
CA SER A 10 -0.63 14.91 7.56
C SER A 10 -1.84 14.38 8.32
N VAL A 11 -1.89 13.06 8.48
CA VAL A 11 -2.82 12.38 9.36
C VAL A 11 -2.01 11.79 10.51
N ILE A 12 -2.42 12.07 11.74
CA ILE A 12 -1.89 11.39 12.93
C ILE A 12 -2.92 10.34 13.33
N MET A 13 -2.58 9.07 13.15
CA MET A 13 -3.38 7.96 13.64
C MET A 13 -2.89 7.57 15.02
N LYS A 14 -3.80 7.25 15.96
CA LYS A 14 -3.35 6.77 17.27
C LYS A 14 -2.64 5.41 17.09
N PRO A 15 -1.51 5.17 17.76
CA PRO A 15 -0.70 3.97 17.57
C PRO A 15 -1.49 2.66 17.70
N GLU A 16 -2.46 2.61 18.63
CA GLU A 16 -3.30 1.43 18.87
C GLU A 16 -4.19 1.06 17.67
N PHE A 17 -4.59 2.04 16.86
CA PHE A 17 -5.35 1.80 15.62
C PHE A 17 -4.42 1.57 14.45
N GLN A 18 -3.27 2.27 14.40
CA GLN A 18 -2.30 2.12 13.34
C GLN A 18 -1.79 0.69 13.25
N ARG A 19 -1.41 0.08 14.38
CA ARG A 19 -0.98 -1.32 14.40
C ARG A 19 -2.10 -2.26 13.96
N LYS A 20 -3.33 -2.06 14.46
CA LYS A 20 -4.46 -2.95 14.13
C LYS A 20 -4.91 -2.91 12.68
N ILE A 21 -4.63 -1.80 11.98
CA ILE A 21 -5.13 -1.52 10.63
C ILE A 21 -4.03 -1.69 9.57
N TYR A 22 -2.81 -1.21 9.83
CA TYR A 22 -1.72 -1.15 8.85
C TYR A 22 -0.62 -2.19 9.08
N TYR A 23 -0.40 -2.61 10.32
CA TYR A 23 0.80 -3.33 10.76
C TYR A 23 0.45 -4.53 11.66
N ASP A 24 -0.70 -5.18 11.44
CA ASP A 24 -1.21 -6.17 12.38
C ASP A 24 -0.43 -7.48 12.36
N MET A 25 0.34 -7.72 11.30
CA MET A 25 1.27 -8.85 11.17
C MET A 25 2.74 -8.41 11.27
N SER A 26 3.00 -7.11 11.38
CA SER A 26 4.35 -6.57 11.44
C SER A 26 4.97 -6.69 12.85
N PRO A 27 6.31 -6.77 12.95
CA PRO A 27 7.03 -6.68 14.22
C PRO A 27 6.64 -5.44 15.04
N ILE A 28 6.74 -5.53 16.37
CA ILE A 28 6.30 -4.44 17.25
C ILE A 28 7.22 -3.23 17.13
N GLU A 29 8.52 -3.47 16.96
CA GLU A 29 9.57 -2.48 16.77
C GLU A 29 9.29 -1.63 15.53
N ASP A 30 9.02 -2.28 14.39
CA ASP A 30 8.74 -1.61 13.12
C ASP A 30 7.45 -0.80 13.17
N SER A 31 6.37 -1.36 13.75
CA SER A 31 5.12 -0.64 13.91
C SER A 31 5.25 0.57 14.84
N THR A 32 6.11 0.45 15.87
CA THR A 32 6.40 1.53 16.82
C THR A 32 7.16 2.64 16.13
N LEU A 33 8.21 2.30 15.37
CA LEU A 33 8.97 3.28 14.59
C LEU A 33 8.08 3.99 13.55
N ALA A 34 7.24 3.24 12.84
CA ALA A 34 6.31 3.80 11.87
C ALA A 34 5.30 4.77 12.49
N SER A 35 4.91 4.56 13.76
CA SER A 35 4.02 5.46 14.50
C SER A 35 4.63 6.82 14.84
N MET A 36 5.97 6.91 14.85
CA MET A 36 6.69 8.14 15.09
C MET A 36 6.80 9.01 13.82
N LEU A 37 6.45 8.46 12.66
CA LEU A 37 6.52 9.16 11.39
C LEU A 37 5.14 9.71 11.00
N PRO A 38 5.04 11.01 10.63
CA PRO A 38 3.78 11.56 10.16
C PRO A 38 3.39 10.95 8.82
N ILE A 39 2.18 10.40 8.73
CA ILE A 39 1.62 9.93 7.46
C ILE A 39 1.18 11.16 6.66
N ARG A 40 1.74 11.35 5.45
CA ARG A 40 1.26 12.42 4.56
C ARG A 40 -0.19 12.14 4.17
N ALA A 41 -1.04 13.14 4.31
CA ALA A 41 -2.40 13.04 3.83
C ALA A 41 -2.38 12.97 2.29
N PHE A 42 -2.96 11.93 1.71
CA PHE A 42 -3.17 11.81 0.27
C PHE A 42 -4.33 12.72 -0.21
N GLN A 43 -4.28 14.01 0.12
CA GLN A 43 -5.26 14.97 -0.36
C GLN A 43 -4.74 15.67 -1.62
N GLY A 44 -5.51 15.59 -2.71
CA GLY A 44 -5.27 16.37 -3.93
C GLY A 44 -4.27 15.77 -4.93
N ALA A 45 -3.76 14.56 -4.72
CA ALA A 45 -2.98 13.86 -5.75
C ALA A 45 -3.88 13.53 -6.94
N LYS A 46 -3.70 14.25 -8.04
CA LYS A 46 -4.32 13.96 -9.33
C LYS A 46 -3.31 13.26 -10.20
N PHE A 47 -3.52 11.97 -10.42
CA PHE A 47 -2.79 11.23 -11.44
C PHE A 47 -3.51 11.46 -12.76
N MET A 48 -2.88 12.20 -13.67
CA MET A 48 -3.34 12.24 -15.06
C MET A 48 -2.86 10.97 -15.73
N GLU A 49 -3.78 10.20 -16.32
CA GLU A 49 -3.41 9.09 -17.19
C GLU A 49 -2.63 9.67 -18.38
N GLY A 50 -1.32 9.40 -18.40
CA GLY A 50 -0.45 9.81 -19.48
C GLY A 50 -0.70 8.94 -20.72
N PRO A 51 -0.48 9.48 -21.94
CA PRO A 51 -0.45 8.66 -23.14
C PRO A 51 0.50 7.48 -22.95
N GLY A 52 0.02 6.26 -23.17
CA GLY A 52 0.83 5.05 -23.06
C GLY A 52 0.84 4.36 -21.69
N ALA A 53 0.10 4.85 -20.68
CA ALA A 53 -0.02 4.15 -19.39
C ALA A 53 -0.47 2.68 -19.56
N ASP A 54 -1.33 2.41 -20.53
CA ASP A 54 -1.81 1.06 -20.83
C ASP A 54 -0.77 0.17 -21.53
N SER A 55 0.21 0.76 -22.22
CA SER A 55 1.26 0.03 -22.95
C SER A 55 2.36 -0.52 -22.05
N VAL A 56 2.49 0.00 -20.82
CA VAL A 56 3.48 -0.49 -19.86
C VAL A 56 2.94 -1.76 -19.19
N PRO A 57 3.67 -2.89 -19.21
CA PRO A 57 3.29 -4.09 -18.47
C PRO A 57 3.12 -3.79 -16.99
N ARG A 58 2.05 -4.32 -16.39
CA ARG A 58 1.70 -4.09 -14.98
C ARG A 58 1.71 -5.40 -14.22
N VAL A 59 2.16 -5.34 -12.98
CA VAL A 59 2.06 -6.42 -12.00
C VAL A 59 1.27 -5.90 -10.81
N TYR A 60 0.38 -6.73 -10.27
CA TYR A 60 -0.34 -6.43 -9.05
C TYR A 60 0.08 -7.41 -7.94
N ILE A 61 0.49 -6.90 -6.78
CA ILE A 61 0.79 -7.72 -5.59
C ILE A 61 -0.38 -7.58 -4.62
N LYS A 62 -1.22 -8.62 -4.54
CA LYS A 62 -2.40 -8.69 -3.69
C LYS A 62 -2.00 -9.19 -2.29
N THR A 63 -2.19 -8.34 -1.28
CA THR A 63 -1.94 -8.68 0.13
C THR A 63 -3.19 -9.29 0.76
N LEU A 64 -3.07 -10.50 1.33
CA LEU A 64 -4.22 -11.32 1.74
C LEU A 64 -4.84 -10.92 3.08
N TYR A 65 -4.08 -10.29 3.98
CA TYR A 65 -4.55 -9.89 5.32
C TYR A 65 -4.71 -8.38 5.45
N ASN A 66 -4.82 -7.66 4.33
CA ASN A 66 -4.98 -6.22 4.30
C ASN A 66 -6.33 -5.79 4.90
N ARG A 67 -6.29 -4.94 5.94
CA ARG A 67 -7.48 -4.42 6.62
C ARG A 67 -7.89 -3.01 6.17
N VAL A 68 -7.07 -2.37 5.33
CA VAL A 68 -7.33 -1.04 4.76
C VAL A 68 -8.07 -1.16 3.43
N ILE A 69 -7.59 -2.05 2.57
CA ILE A 69 -8.15 -2.33 1.25
C ILE A 69 -8.62 -3.78 1.25
N LYS A 70 -9.93 -3.98 1.34
CA LYS A 70 -10.54 -5.31 1.44
C LYS A 70 -10.26 -6.14 0.19
N GLN A 71 -10.38 -7.46 0.33
CA GLN A 71 -10.13 -8.39 -0.79
C GLN A 71 -10.99 -8.06 -2.00
N GLU A 72 -12.27 -7.76 -1.80
CA GLU A 72 -13.21 -7.41 -2.88
C GLU A 72 -12.83 -6.10 -3.58
N GLN A 73 -12.23 -5.15 -2.85
CA GLN A 73 -11.75 -3.90 -3.42
C GLN A 73 -10.48 -4.12 -4.25
N GLN A 74 -9.56 -4.96 -3.78
CA GLN A 74 -8.38 -5.35 -4.56
C GLN A 74 -8.79 -6.10 -5.84
N ASP A 75 -9.78 -7.00 -5.74
CA ASP A 75 -10.33 -7.70 -6.91
C ASP A 75 -11.01 -6.74 -7.89
N ALA A 76 -11.76 -5.76 -7.38
CA ALA A 76 -12.33 -4.71 -8.23
C ALA A 76 -11.26 -3.86 -8.93
N MET A 77 -10.13 -3.57 -8.26
CA MET A 77 -8.99 -2.87 -8.88
C MET A 77 -8.35 -3.70 -10.00
N ILE A 78 -8.10 -4.99 -9.75
CA ILE A 78 -7.55 -5.93 -10.74
C ILE A 78 -8.49 -6.03 -11.95
N ASN A 79 -9.80 -6.16 -11.73
CA ASN A 79 -10.77 -6.26 -12.82
C ASN A 79 -10.91 -4.96 -13.61
N ARG A 80 -10.82 -3.81 -12.94
CA ARG A 80 -10.93 -2.49 -13.57
C ARG A 80 -9.74 -2.18 -14.47
N TRP A 81 -8.52 -2.57 -14.06
CA TRP A 81 -7.31 -2.34 -14.84
C TRP A 81 -6.42 -3.60 -14.83
N PRO A 82 -6.75 -4.58 -15.70
CA PRO A 82 -6.11 -5.89 -15.66
C PRO A 82 -4.58 -5.80 -15.78
N PRO A 83 -3.82 -6.35 -14.82
CA PRO A 83 -2.37 -6.46 -14.91
C PRO A 83 -1.97 -7.69 -15.76
N SER A 84 -0.72 -7.71 -16.21
CA SER A 84 -0.12 -8.87 -16.88
C SER A 84 0.07 -10.04 -15.92
N GLN A 85 0.28 -9.76 -14.62
CA GLN A 85 0.41 -10.77 -13.59
C GLN A 85 -0.14 -10.30 -12.25
N VAL A 86 -0.66 -11.25 -11.47
CA VAL A 86 -1.05 -11.05 -10.07
C VAL A 86 -0.25 -11.99 -9.19
N PHE A 87 0.40 -11.44 -8.17
CA PHE A 87 1.01 -12.20 -7.08
C PHE A 87 0.15 -12.11 -5.83
N PHE A 88 0.13 -13.17 -5.03
CA PHE A 88 -0.61 -13.23 -3.77
C PHE A 88 0.39 -13.32 -2.63
N LEU A 89 0.29 -12.40 -1.68
CA LEU A 89 1.24 -12.24 -0.59
C LEU A 89 0.51 -12.34 0.75
N GLU A 90 0.90 -13.34 1.56
CA GLU A 90 0.48 -13.47 2.96
C GLU A 90 1.13 -12.34 3.77
N SER A 91 0.42 -11.21 3.88
CA SER A 91 0.90 -9.97 4.45
C SER A 91 -0.27 -9.08 4.88
N ASP A 92 0.00 -8.20 5.86
CA ASP A 92 -0.86 -7.06 6.17
C ASP A 92 -0.77 -5.97 5.09
N HIS A 93 -1.24 -4.76 5.37
CA HIS A 93 -1.18 -3.62 4.44
C HIS A 93 0.25 -3.19 4.09
N SER A 94 1.23 -3.62 4.87
CA SER A 94 2.61 -3.15 4.86
C SER A 94 3.56 -4.33 4.62
N PRO A 95 3.56 -4.92 3.41
CA PRO A 95 4.38 -6.09 3.10
C PRO A 95 5.89 -5.85 3.22
N PHE A 96 6.32 -4.60 3.15
CA PHE A 96 7.70 -4.20 3.41
C PHE A 96 8.11 -4.34 4.89
N PHE A 97 7.17 -4.53 5.81
CA PHE A 97 7.42 -4.89 7.20
C PHE A 97 7.00 -6.31 7.53
N SER A 98 5.77 -6.73 7.16
CA SER A 98 5.27 -8.04 7.58
C SER A 98 5.81 -9.22 6.79
N ASN A 99 6.24 -9.02 5.54
CA ASN A 99 6.78 -10.10 4.70
C ASN A 99 7.78 -9.60 3.62
N PRO A 100 8.89 -8.95 4.04
CA PRO A 100 9.80 -8.26 3.13
C PRO A 100 10.52 -9.22 2.17
N ASP A 101 10.86 -10.44 2.60
CA ASP A 101 11.61 -11.41 1.79
C ASP A 101 10.77 -11.95 0.62
N VAL A 102 9.50 -12.25 0.86
CA VAL A 102 8.59 -12.72 -0.19
C VAL A 102 8.21 -11.56 -1.11
N LEU A 103 8.00 -10.35 -0.57
CA LEU A 103 7.82 -9.15 -1.38
C LEU A 103 9.01 -8.95 -2.33
N PHE A 104 10.24 -9.02 -1.81
CA PHE A 104 11.47 -8.91 -2.60
C PHE A 104 11.54 -9.98 -3.68
N SER A 105 11.21 -11.22 -3.36
CA SER A 105 11.17 -12.33 -4.33
C SER A 105 10.16 -12.08 -5.46
N PHE A 106 9.00 -11.48 -5.17
CA PHE A 106 8.04 -11.09 -6.21
C PHE A 106 8.53 -9.91 -7.05
N LEU A 107 9.21 -8.93 -6.45
CA LEU A 107 9.82 -7.83 -7.20
C LEU A 107 10.91 -8.32 -8.15
N LEU A 108 11.75 -9.27 -7.74
CA LEU A 108 12.74 -9.89 -8.62
C LEU A 108 12.07 -10.61 -9.80
N LYS A 109 11.02 -11.39 -9.55
CA LYS A 109 10.25 -12.04 -10.62
C LYS A 109 9.61 -11.02 -11.56
N ALA A 110 9.07 -9.93 -11.03
CA ALA A 110 8.48 -8.86 -11.83
C ALA A 110 9.51 -8.12 -12.70
N ALA A 111 10.75 -7.98 -12.22
CA ALA A 111 11.83 -7.31 -12.94
C ALA A 111 12.44 -8.14 -14.09
N THR A 112 12.18 -9.44 -14.11
CA THR A 112 12.66 -10.36 -15.17
C THR A 112 11.66 -10.58 -16.30
N PHE A 113 10.58 -9.78 -16.34
CA PHE A 113 9.64 -9.75 -17.46
C PHE A 113 10.12 -8.91 -18.63
#